data_AF-A0A378Q6U2-F1
#
_entry.id   AF-A0A378Q6U2-F1
#
_cell.length_a   1.000
_cell.length_b   1.000
_cell.length_c   1.000
_cell.angle_alpha   90.00
_cell.angle_beta   90.00
_cell.angle_gamma   90.00
#
_symmetry.space_group_name_H-M   'P 1'
#
loop_
_entity.id
_entity.type
_entity.pdbx_description
1 polymer ?
#
loop_
_entity_poly.entity_id
_entity_poly.type
_entity_poly.pdbx_seq_one_letter_code
_entity_poly.pdbx_strand_id
1 'polypeptide(L)'
;MRHSLFINRSTHALMRSIFLRTALKTAITTAIALSLAACGGGGGGGGSSSSDVVSNAASNPPVNTPTTTTATSSTVGTATTPTDGTPAAPVGVNTPTTPAVSVTETTTPLTAAPTYPTPVIVASGQQAALQLLSDNRQSCGFGALRTNPNLTVSAANHANYLAWLSQSNRQPIAAHHESVLTDTQGNTLANSGITNPYFSGNDVNTRLNPTTLGARANPTRYDAYRGVVGESLAMANFGTTGGYPSLDSAANAKDMLIGLLAAPYHARSMVLPVFNEVGVSYAEVQWSRPEPQIDNRTYYYTQSILELVLSLPAHATPTVNNSVLSYPCEGSVTAYELTHEDPNPFGNTRDLAQRPIGQPIYILAPEGKTVQTASGSISQNGQNVGFMHVLTKANDPNQLLNANEVILMPDTPLQPDTAYQVRYDLTLNDGERVSKAFNLRTKTKS
;
A
#
# COMPACT_ATOMS: atom_id res chain seq x y z
N MET A 1 39.46 16.33 -47.55
CA MET A 1 39.90 15.56 -48.74
C MET A 1 40.07 14.11 -48.31
N ARG A 2 39.38 13.17 -48.96
CA ARG A 2 39.58 11.72 -48.78
C ARG A 2 40.32 11.17 -49.99
N HIS A 3 41.31 10.30 -49.76
CA HIS A 3 41.49 8.96 -50.36
C HIS A 3 42.98 8.61 -50.43
N SER A 4 43.34 7.52 -49.75
CA SER A 4 44.38 6.60 -50.19
C SER A 4 44.02 5.23 -49.62
N LEU A 5 43.73 4.29 -50.51
CA LEU A 5 43.51 2.88 -50.20
C LEU A 5 44.58 2.11 -50.97
N PHE A 6 45.34 1.24 -50.31
CA PHE A 6 46.32 0.39 -50.96
C PHE A 6 46.22 -1.06 -50.43
N ILE A 7 45.98 -2.00 -51.35
CA ILE A 7 46.74 -3.24 -51.61
C ILE A 7 47.28 -3.98 -50.35
N ASN A 8 47.03 -5.27 -50.07
CA ASN A 8 46.99 -6.45 -50.95
C ASN A 8 46.31 -7.69 -50.28
N ARG A 9 46.17 -8.80 -51.02
CA ARG A 9 45.95 -10.15 -50.47
C ARG A 9 47.27 -10.90 -50.26
N SER A 10 47.37 -11.74 -49.22
CA SER A 10 48.02 -13.06 -49.29
C SER A 10 47.71 -13.95 -48.08
N THR A 11 47.83 -15.25 -48.29
CA THR A 11 47.43 -16.36 -47.40
C THR A 11 48.55 -16.85 -46.51
N HIS A 12 48.25 -17.36 -45.31
CA HIS A 12 48.75 -18.66 -44.80
C HIS A 12 48.00 -19.05 -43.51
N ALA A 13 47.99 -20.36 -43.18
CA ALA A 13 47.18 -20.94 -42.11
C ALA A 13 48.02 -21.38 -40.90
N LEU A 14 47.44 -21.44 -39.70
CA LEU A 14 47.46 -22.66 -38.86
C LEU A 14 46.46 -22.64 -37.67
N MET A 15 46.04 -23.85 -37.30
CA MET A 15 45.24 -24.29 -36.15
C MET A 15 45.23 -23.44 -34.86
N ARG A 16 44.05 -23.26 -34.24
CA ARG A 16 43.59 -24.01 -33.02
C ARG A 16 42.17 -23.61 -32.55
N SER A 17 41.35 -24.63 -32.22
CA SER A 17 40.34 -24.73 -31.14
C SER A 17 39.74 -23.45 -30.50
N ILE A 18 38.44 -23.32 -30.15
CA ILE A 18 37.38 -24.32 -29.94
C ILE A 18 35.98 -23.62 -29.82
N PHE A 19 34.89 -24.30 -30.21
CA PHE A 19 33.45 -23.98 -29.96
C PHE A 19 32.87 -22.59 -30.40
N LEU A 20 32.04 -22.60 -31.45
CA LEU A 20 30.87 -21.69 -31.54
C LEU A 20 29.79 -22.27 -32.47
N ARG A 21 28.51 -21.90 -32.20
CA ARG A 21 27.26 -22.30 -32.88
C ARG A 21 26.78 -23.71 -32.47
N THR A 22 25.51 -23.94 -32.12
CA THR A 22 24.30 -23.20 -32.53
C THR A 22 23.29 -23.10 -31.40
N ALA A 23 22.90 -21.88 -31.01
CA ALA A 23 21.69 -21.63 -30.23
C ALA A 23 20.73 -20.83 -31.13
N LEU A 24 19.53 -21.39 -31.36
CA LEU A 24 18.51 -20.86 -32.25
C LEU A 24 17.32 -20.35 -31.42
N LYS A 25 16.64 -19.32 -31.94
CA LYS A 25 15.38 -18.73 -31.43
C LYS A 25 15.53 -17.76 -30.24
N THR A 26 15.84 -16.51 -30.59
CA THR A 26 15.38 -15.33 -29.87
C THR A 26 13.84 -15.37 -29.79
N ALA A 27 13.29 -15.52 -28.57
CA ALA A 27 11.95 -15.03 -28.27
C ALA A 27 12.07 -13.56 -27.89
N ILE A 28 11.38 -12.67 -28.60
CA ILE A 28 11.31 -11.24 -28.24
C ILE A 28 10.23 -11.11 -27.17
N THR A 29 10.64 -11.21 -25.91
CA THR A 29 9.77 -10.96 -24.76
C THR A 29 9.68 -9.44 -24.53
N THR A 30 8.68 -8.78 -25.10
CA THR A 30 8.29 -7.44 -24.68
C THR A 30 7.55 -7.54 -23.35
N ALA A 31 8.30 -7.52 -22.25
CA ALA A 31 7.74 -7.26 -20.93
C ALA A 31 7.36 -5.77 -20.87
N ILE A 32 6.06 -5.48 -20.81
CA ILE A 32 5.58 -4.12 -20.57
C ILE A 32 5.25 -4.03 -19.08
N ALA A 33 6.14 -3.41 -18.31
CA ALA A 33 5.88 -3.05 -16.93
C ALA A 33 4.82 -1.93 -16.89
N LEU A 34 3.55 -2.33 -16.74
CA LEU A 34 2.42 -1.41 -16.81
C LEU A 34 2.11 -0.85 -15.41
N SER A 35 2.79 0.26 -15.09
CA SER A 35 2.59 1.13 -13.91
C SER A 35 2.79 0.51 -12.52
N LEU A 36 3.77 1.06 -11.78
CA LEU A 36 3.79 1.01 -10.32
C LEU A 36 2.82 2.05 -9.76
N ALA A 37 1.52 1.80 -9.92
CA ALA A 37 0.45 2.63 -9.37
C ALA A 37 0.25 2.33 -7.87
N ALA A 38 1.26 2.62 -7.07
CA ALA A 38 1.10 2.69 -5.61
C ALA A 38 0.52 4.05 -5.20
N CYS A 39 -0.12 4.11 -4.03
CA CYS A 39 -0.42 5.36 -3.34
C CYS A 39 0.87 6.13 -2.93
N GLY A 40 2.04 5.52 -3.16
CA GLY A 40 3.33 6.19 -3.34
C GLY A 40 4.11 5.61 -4.52
N GLY A 41 3.69 5.90 -5.75
CA GLY A 41 4.29 5.34 -6.97
C GLY A 41 5.56 6.09 -7.40
N GLY A 42 6.61 5.37 -7.81
CA GLY A 42 7.88 5.97 -8.25
C GLY A 42 8.54 5.25 -9.42
N GLY A 43 8.19 5.67 -10.65
CA GLY A 43 8.95 5.46 -11.89
C GLY A 43 8.90 4.06 -12.54
N GLY A 44 8.72 3.89 -13.86
CA GLY A 44 8.64 4.90 -14.93
C GLY A 44 7.80 4.44 -16.13
N GLY A 45 7.49 5.36 -17.06
CA GLY A 45 6.29 5.25 -17.90
C GLY A 45 6.45 5.02 -19.41
N GLY A 46 5.30 5.01 -20.07
CA GLY A 46 5.15 4.98 -21.53
C GLY A 46 3.70 4.73 -21.97
N GLY A 47 2.96 5.78 -22.29
CA GLY A 47 1.73 5.72 -23.12
C GLY A 47 0.41 5.29 -22.45
N SER A 48 -0.38 6.29 -22.03
CA SER A 48 -1.85 6.32 -21.99
C SER A 48 -2.64 5.13 -21.40
N SER A 49 -3.24 5.37 -20.21
CA SER A 49 -4.70 5.19 -19.91
C SER A 49 -4.90 4.95 -18.40
N SER A 50 -4.73 5.97 -17.57
CA SER A 50 -5.23 5.92 -16.20
C SER A 50 -6.76 5.92 -16.24
N SER A 51 -7.37 4.81 -15.84
CA SER A 51 -8.82 4.74 -15.59
C SER A 51 -9.06 5.16 -14.15
N ASP A 52 -9.07 6.47 -13.89
CA ASP A 52 -9.22 7.03 -12.54
C ASP A 52 -10.57 6.61 -11.94
N VAL A 53 -10.54 5.76 -10.91
CA VAL A 53 -11.75 5.27 -10.22
C VAL A 53 -12.28 6.37 -9.32
N VAL A 54 -13.50 6.84 -9.56
CA VAL A 54 -14.10 7.93 -8.79
C VAL A 54 -14.65 7.40 -7.47
N SER A 55 -14.04 7.82 -6.36
CA SER A 55 -14.54 7.60 -5.00
C SER A 55 -15.54 8.69 -4.61
N ASN A 56 -16.84 8.39 -4.68
CA ASN A 56 -17.89 9.31 -4.22
C ASN A 56 -17.96 9.35 -2.67
N ALA A 57 -17.10 10.15 -2.06
CA ALA A 57 -17.23 10.51 -0.64
C ALA A 57 -18.34 11.56 -0.47
N ALA A 58 -19.55 11.11 -0.10
CA ALA A 58 -20.67 12.00 0.18
C ALA A 58 -20.43 12.77 1.49
N SER A 59 -20.13 14.07 1.38
CA SER A 59 -19.99 14.98 2.51
C SER A 59 -21.35 15.34 3.11
N ASN A 60 -21.54 15.09 4.41
CA ASN A 60 -22.71 15.54 5.16
C ASN A 60 -22.32 16.65 6.17
N PRO A 61 -23.16 17.69 6.35
CA PRO A 61 -22.84 18.86 7.17
C PRO A 61 -23.00 18.62 8.69
N PRO A 62 -22.41 19.47 9.54
CA PRO A 62 -22.34 19.25 10.99
C PRO A 62 -23.62 19.68 11.73
N VAL A 63 -23.96 18.99 12.83
CA VAL A 63 -25.03 19.40 13.77
C VAL A 63 -24.58 19.26 15.24
N ASN A 64 -24.96 20.25 16.06
CA ASN A 64 -24.58 20.42 17.47
C ASN A 64 -25.65 21.28 18.20
N THR A 65 -25.94 21.17 19.50
CA THR A 65 -25.43 20.21 20.52
C THR A 65 -26.56 19.45 21.26
N PRO A 66 -27.18 19.82 22.42
CA PRO A 66 -27.84 18.79 23.28
C PRO A 66 -29.27 19.10 23.80
N THR A 67 -29.93 18.09 24.41
CA THR A 67 -30.77 18.29 25.61
C THR A 67 -30.98 16.99 26.41
N THR A 68 -31.38 17.13 27.67
CA THR A 68 -31.22 16.13 28.75
C THR A 68 -32.52 15.52 29.28
N THR A 69 -32.42 14.31 29.88
CA THR A 69 -33.29 13.72 30.93
C THR A 69 -34.78 13.49 30.61
N THR A 70 -35.39 12.35 30.95
CA THR A 70 -35.69 11.95 32.34
C THR A 70 -36.06 10.45 32.43
N ALA A 71 -35.83 9.82 33.59
CA ALA A 71 -36.14 8.41 33.85
C ALA A 71 -37.56 8.19 34.43
N THR A 72 -38.11 6.98 34.32
CA THR A 72 -39.14 6.48 35.25
C THR A 72 -39.05 4.95 35.36
N SER A 73 -39.39 4.40 36.54
CA SER A 73 -39.23 3.00 36.90
C SER A 73 -40.46 2.47 37.64
N SER A 74 -40.86 1.22 37.35
CA SER A 74 -41.71 0.34 38.17
C SER A 74 -42.02 -0.96 37.41
N THR A 75 -42.11 -2.20 37.90
CA THR A 75 -41.57 -2.98 39.05
C THR A 75 -42.48 -4.22 39.20
N VAL A 76 -41.90 -5.43 39.37
CA VAL A 76 -42.46 -6.60 40.11
C VAL A 76 -43.69 -7.31 39.49
N GLY A 77 -43.85 -8.65 39.56
CA GLY A 77 -43.09 -9.78 40.13
C GLY A 77 -43.69 -11.11 39.61
N THR A 78 -43.54 -12.32 40.15
CA THR A 78 -42.78 -12.91 41.28
C THR A 78 -42.63 -14.42 40.99
N ALA A 79 -41.62 -15.11 41.53
CA ALA A 79 -41.38 -16.55 41.30
C ALA A 79 -41.95 -17.48 42.39
N THR A 80 -42.24 -18.74 42.04
CA THR A 80 -42.34 -19.88 42.99
C THR A 80 -41.93 -21.21 42.33
N THR A 81 -41.17 -22.01 43.08
CA THR A 81 -40.71 -23.40 42.86
C THR A 81 -40.81 -24.13 44.21
N PRO A 82 -40.46 -25.43 44.37
CA PRO A 82 -40.45 -26.60 43.45
C PRO A 82 -41.16 -27.84 44.07
N THR A 83 -41.20 -28.99 43.36
CA THR A 83 -41.10 -30.33 43.99
C THR A 83 -40.51 -31.38 43.02
N ASP A 84 -39.99 -32.46 43.62
CA ASP A 84 -39.05 -33.45 43.06
C ASP A 84 -39.74 -34.71 42.47
N GLY A 85 -39.02 -35.51 41.66
CA GLY A 85 -39.48 -36.82 41.18
C GLY A 85 -38.82 -37.34 39.88
N THR A 86 -37.99 -38.38 39.98
CA THR A 86 -37.35 -39.17 38.89
C THR A 86 -36.99 -40.55 39.50
N PRO A 87 -36.88 -41.69 38.77
CA PRO A 87 -37.01 -41.95 37.31
C PRO A 87 -38.02 -43.07 36.92
N ALA A 88 -38.32 -43.19 35.62
CA ALA A 88 -38.71 -44.44 34.97
C ALA A 88 -38.20 -44.52 33.51
N ALA A 89 -37.92 -45.73 33.02
CA ALA A 89 -37.21 -46.01 31.76
C ALA A 89 -38.14 -46.04 30.51
N PRO A 90 -37.61 -46.06 29.27
CA PRO A 90 -38.35 -45.61 28.08
C PRO A 90 -39.19 -46.70 27.40
N VAL A 91 -40.21 -46.26 26.66
CA VAL A 91 -40.96 -47.06 25.67
C VAL A 91 -40.93 -46.33 24.33
N GLY A 92 -40.51 -47.03 23.27
CA GLY A 92 -40.22 -46.43 21.97
C GLY A 92 -41.43 -46.25 21.05
N VAL A 93 -41.25 -45.46 19.99
CA VAL A 93 -42.18 -45.31 18.85
C VAL A 93 -41.38 -45.41 17.55
N ASN A 94 -41.94 -46.13 16.57
CA ASN A 94 -41.23 -46.57 15.36
C ASN A 94 -41.21 -45.53 14.24
N THR A 95 -40.11 -45.50 13.48
CA THR A 95 -39.93 -44.70 12.26
C THR A 95 -40.55 -45.41 11.04
N PRO A 96 -41.40 -44.75 10.24
CA PRO A 96 -41.83 -45.27 8.94
C PRO A 96 -40.78 -44.97 7.85
N THR A 97 -40.38 -45.97 7.08
CA THR A 97 -39.57 -45.83 5.86
C THR A 97 -40.45 -45.77 4.61
N THR A 98 -40.08 -44.92 3.65
CA THR A 98 -40.75 -44.80 2.33
C THR A 98 -39.68 -44.76 1.23
N PRO A 99 -39.89 -45.37 0.04
CA PRO A 99 -38.79 -45.71 -0.87
C PRO A 99 -38.20 -44.53 -1.66
N ALA A 100 -36.91 -44.60 -1.98
CA ALA A 100 -36.23 -43.68 -2.87
C ALA A 100 -36.62 -43.91 -4.34
N VAL A 101 -36.93 -42.84 -5.07
CA VAL A 101 -37.11 -42.84 -6.53
C VAL A 101 -35.86 -42.21 -7.15
N SER A 102 -35.09 -42.99 -7.91
CA SER A 102 -33.95 -42.48 -8.66
C SER A 102 -34.42 -41.69 -9.89
N VAL A 103 -34.12 -40.40 -9.92
CA VAL A 103 -34.25 -39.55 -11.12
C VAL A 103 -32.85 -39.37 -11.71
N THR A 104 -32.63 -39.88 -12.92
CA THR A 104 -31.36 -39.70 -13.63
C THR A 104 -31.38 -38.37 -14.36
N GLU A 105 -30.88 -37.31 -13.73
CA GLU A 105 -30.68 -36.04 -14.42
C GLU A 105 -29.43 -36.08 -15.31
N THR A 106 -29.65 -36.09 -16.62
CA THR A 106 -28.59 -35.86 -17.61
C THR A 106 -28.21 -34.38 -17.61
N THR A 107 -27.34 -33.98 -16.69
CA THR A 107 -26.76 -32.63 -16.70
C THR A 107 -25.69 -32.54 -17.77
N THR A 108 -25.98 -31.81 -18.85
CA THR A 108 -24.95 -31.30 -19.76
C THR A 108 -24.01 -30.42 -18.92
N PRO A 109 -22.68 -30.67 -18.91
CA PRO A 109 -21.79 -29.89 -18.07
C PRO A 109 -21.80 -28.43 -18.54
N LEU A 110 -22.33 -27.53 -17.72
CA LEU A 110 -22.06 -26.10 -17.90
C LEU A 110 -20.55 -25.92 -17.86
N THR A 111 -20.02 -25.22 -18.86
CA THR A 111 -18.61 -24.86 -18.95
C THR A 111 -18.21 -24.18 -17.65
N ALA A 112 -17.29 -24.78 -16.90
CA ALA A 112 -16.87 -24.24 -15.62
C ALA A 112 -16.38 -22.79 -15.81
N ALA A 113 -17.00 -21.85 -15.08
CA ALA A 113 -16.42 -20.51 -14.96
C ALA A 113 -14.99 -20.67 -14.45
N PRO A 114 -14.00 -19.98 -15.04
CA PRO A 114 -12.59 -20.17 -14.68
C PRO A 114 -12.43 -19.98 -13.17
N THR A 115 -11.93 -21.00 -12.48
CA THR A 115 -11.59 -20.94 -11.07
C THR A 115 -10.38 -20.02 -10.92
N TYR A 116 -10.65 -18.74 -10.71
CA TYR A 116 -9.62 -17.76 -10.41
C TYR A 116 -8.91 -18.15 -9.10
N PRO A 117 -7.57 -18.06 -9.04
CA PRO A 117 -6.85 -18.33 -7.80
C PRO A 117 -7.29 -17.31 -6.75
N THR A 118 -7.69 -17.78 -5.56
CA THR A 118 -7.91 -16.90 -4.41
C THR A 118 -6.67 -16.06 -4.15
N PRO A 119 -6.81 -14.80 -3.70
CA PRO A 119 -5.68 -13.98 -3.25
C PRO A 119 -4.73 -14.77 -2.33
N VAL A 120 -3.43 -14.67 -2.59
CA VAL A 120 -2.40 -15.41 -1.85
C VAL A 120 -1.57 -14.43 -1.03
N ILE A 121 -1.58 -14.59 0.30
CA ILE A 121 -0.67 -13.85 1.18
C ILE A 121 0.74 -14.46 1.05
N VAL A 122 1.71 -13.68 0.59
CA VAL A 122 3.08 -14.15 0.34
C VAL A 122 4.01 -13.70 1.46
N ALA A 123 4.34 -14.64 2.35
CA ALA A 123 5.07 -14.36 3.59
C ALA A 123 6.45 -13.71 3.37
N SER A 124 7.14 -14.02 2.26
CA SER A 124 8.44 -13.43 1.92
C SER A 124 8.34 -11.93 1.63
N GLY A 125 7.29 -11.49 0.92
CA GLY A 125 7.01 -10.07 0.69
C GLY A 125 6.67 -9.33 1.98
N GLN A 126 5.77 -9.92 2.78
CA GLN A 126 5.37 -9.37 4.08
C GLN A 126 6.57 -9.18 5.02
N GLN A 127 7.43 -10.19 5.15
CA GLN A 127 8.64 -10.12 5.98
C GLN A 127 9.64 -9.09 5.44
N ALA A 128 9.82 -9.02 4.11
CA ALA A 128 10.76 -8.11 3.48
C ALA A 128 10.38 -6.63 3.66
N ALA A 129 9.09 -6.29 3.54
CA ALA A 129 8.58 -4.95 3.83
C ALA A 129 8.67 -4.62 5.33
N LEU A 130 8.20 -5.52 6.21
CA LEU A 130 8.27 -5.31 7.67
C LEU A 130 9.71 -5.05 8.14
N GLN A 131 10.67 -5.83 7.64
CA GLN A 131 12.09 -5.67 7.97
C GLN A 131 12.59 -4.29 7.51
N LEU A 132 12.35 -3.92 6.25
CA LEU A 132 12.81 -2.65 5.70
C LEU A 132 12.18 -1.43 6.41
N LEU A 133 10.91 -1.49 6.81
CA LEU A 133 10.29 -0.43 7.61
C LEU A 133 10.95 -0.33 9.00
N SER A 134 11.15 -1.48 9.64
CA SER A 134 11.75 -1.56 10.98
C SER A 134 13.20 -1.05 10.98
N ASP A 135 13.97 -1.36 9.94
CA ASP A 135 15.36 -0.92 9.79
C ASP A 135 15.44 0.60 9.56
N ASN A 136 14.62 1.15 8.68
CA ASN A 136 14.57 2.60 8.42
C ASN A 136 14.17 3.38 9.69
N ARG A 137 13.15 2.92 10.42
CA ARG A 137 12.73 3.56 11.67
C ARG A 137 13.80 3.51 12.76
N GLN A 138 14.46 2.36 12.94
CA GLN A 138 15.53 2.21 13.92
C GLN A 138 16.74 3.07 13.56
N SER A 139 17.20 3.01 12.31
CA SER A 139 18.37 3.76 11.83
C SER A 139 18.16 5.28 11.89
N CYS A 140 16.95 5.74 11.60
CA CYS A 140 16.60 7.17 11.65
C CYS A 140 16.08 7.65 13.02
N GLY A 141 16.08 6.80 14.06
CA GLY A 141 15.77 7.19 15.43
C GLY A 141 14.27 7.31 15.78
N PHE A 142 13.37 6.86 14.90
CA PHE A 142 11.91 6.87 15.11
C PHE A 142 11.39 5.75 16.05
N GLY A 143 12.28 4.88 16.53
CA GLY A 143 11.96 3.78 17.43
C GLY A 143 11.41 2.55 16.72
N ALA A 144 11.57 1.40 17.37
CA ALA A 144 11.17 0.10 16.83
C ALA A 144 9.63 -0.06 16.78
N LEU A 145 9.17 -0.82 15.79
CA LEU A 145 7.79 -1.33 15.73
C LEU A 145 7.75 -2.76 16.27
N ARG A 146 6.69 -3.08 17.03
CA ARG A 146 6.34 -4.44 17.40
C ARG A 146 5.24 -4.94 16.47
N THR A 147 5.38 -6.14 15.93
CA THR A 147 4.28 -6.74 15.17
C THR A 147 3.10 -7.05 16.08
N ASN A 148 1.89 -6.77 15.60
CA ASN A 148 0.65 -7.15 16.26
C ASN A 148 -0.15 -8.09 15.32
N PRO A 149 -0.57 -9.28 15.79
CA PRO A 149 -1.29 -10.23 14.95
C PRO A 149 -2.68 -9.73 14.54
N ASN A 150 -3.36 -8.94 15.36
CA ASN A 150 -4.68 -8.40 15.02
C ASN A 150 -4.56 -7.30 13.96
N LEU A 151 -3.56 -6.42 14.05
CA LEU A 151 -3.26 -5.47 12.97
C LEU A 151 -2.91 -6.21 11.67
N THR A 152 -2.15 -7.31 11.76
CA THR A 152 -1.83 -8.16 10.60
C THR A 152 -3.07 -8.79 9.98
N VAL A 153 -4.06 -9.20 10.79
CA VAL A 153 -5.37 -9.69 10.30
C VAL A 153 -6.15 -8.57 9.60
N SER A 154 -6.16 -7.36 10.15
CA SER A 154 -6.79 -6.20 9.52
C SER A 154 -6.17 -5.90 8.15
N ALA A 155 -4.84 -5.83 8.08
CA ALA A 155 -4.10 -5.63 6.84
C ALA A 155 -4.37 -6.76 5.83
N ALA A 156 -4.44 -8.02 6.28
CA ALA A 156 -4.73 -9.16 5.42
C ALA A 156 -6.16 -9.16 4.89
N ASN A 157 -7.16 -8.76 5.69
CA ASN A 157 -8.53 -8.59 5.19
C ASN A 157 -8.57 -7.54 4.07
N HIS A 158 -7.96 -6.37 4.29
CA HIS A 158 -8.01 -5.27 3.32
C HIS A 158 -7.22 -5.57 2.04
N ALA A 159 -6.02 -6.14 2.16
CA ALA A 159 -5.23 -6.60 1.01
C ALA A 159 -5.99 -7.66 0.19
N ASN A 160 -6.69 -8.60 0.85
CA ASN A 160 -7.53 -9.59 0.16
C ASN A 160 -8.80 -8.98 -0.44
N TYR A 161 -9.41 -7.96 0.18
CA TYR A 161 -10.53 -7.19 -0.37
C TYR A 161 -10.13 -6.55 -1.70
N LEU A 162 -9.01 -5.81 -1.72
CA LEU A 162 -8.49 -5.14 -2.92
C LEU A 162 -8.05 -6.15 -3.99
N ALA A 163 -7.44 -7.27 -3.60
CA ALA A 163 -7.04 -8.33 -4.51
C ALA A 163 -8.25 -8.99 -5.19
N TRP A 164 -9.28 -9.35 -4.40
CA TRP A 164 -10.52 -9.93 -4.91
C TRP A 164 -11.29 -8.95 -5.81
N LEU A 165 -11.33 -7.68 -5.42
CA LEU A 165 -11.97 -6.60 -6.18
C LEU A 165 -11.27 -6.40 -7.54
N SER A 166 -9.94 -6.34 -7.54
CA SER A 166 -9.13 -6.21 -8.76
C SER A 166 -9.30 -7.40 -9.71
N GLN A 167 -9.27 -8.62 -9.18
CA GLN A 167 -9.48 -9.84 -9.96
C GLN A 167 -10.89 -9.93 -10.55
N SER A 168 -11.91 -9.59 -9.76
CA SER A 168 -13.32 -9.62 -10.17
C SER A 168 -13.59 -8.68 -11.35
N ASN A 169 -12.95 -7.51 -11.36
CA ASN A 169 -13.13 -6.47 -12.38
C ASN A 169 -12.04 -6.48 -13.45
N ARG A 170 -11.05 -7.39 -13.35
CA ARG A 170 -9.90 -7.52 -14.26
C ARG A 170 -9.20 -6.18 -14.52
N GLN A 171 -8.90 -5.45 -13.46
CA GLN A 171 -8.19 -4.19 -13.50
C GLN A 171 -7.48 -3.95 -12.14
N PRO A 172 -6.34 -3.23 -12.11
CA PRO A 172 -5.67 -2.94 -10.86
C PRO A 172 -6.50 -1.93 -10.05
N ILE A 173 -6.90 -2.30 -8.83
CA ILE A 173 -7.69 -1.44 -7.94
C ILE A 173 -6.97 -1.32 -6.59
N ALA A 174 -6.77 -0.08 -6.16
CA ALA A 174 -6.27 0.31 -4.86
C ALA A 174 -7.19 1.39 -4.29
N ALA A 175 -7.57 1.29 -3.02
CA ALA A 175 -8.40 2.27 -2.32
C ALA A 175 -8.31 2.03 -0.80
N HIS A 176 -8.17 3.09 0.00
CA HIS A 176 -8.23 3.01 1.47
C HIS A 176 -9.62 2.63 2.01
N HIS A 177 -10.65 2.72 1.18
CA HIS A 177 -12.03 2.49 1.59
C HIS A 177 -12.62 1.22 0.98
N GLU A 178 -13.28 0.43 1.83
CA GLU A 178 -14.11 -0.69 1.38
C GLU A 178 -15.52 -0.21 1.02
N SER A 179 -15.58 0.85 0.21
CA SER A 179 -16.80 1.45 -0.31
C SER A 179 -17.30 0.71 -1.55
N VAL A 180 -18.56 0.95 -1.92
CA VAL A 180 -19.02 0.72 -3.30
C VAL A 180 -18.24 1.66 -4.22
N LEU A 181 -17.64 1.13 -5.28
CA LEU A 181 -16.86 1.88 -6.26
C LEU A 181 -17.53 1.84 -7.63
N THR A 182 -17.31 2.86 -8.45
CA THR A 182 -17.79 2.95 -9.84
C THR A 182 -16.65 3.16 -10.83
N ASP A 183 -16.77 2.58 -12.02
CA ASP A 183 -15.86 2.90 -13.14
C ASP A 183 -16.08 4.33 -13.70
N THR A 184 -15.27 4.73 -14.67
CA THR A 184 -15.36 6.04 -15.34
C THR A 184 -16.62 6.21 -16.20
N GLN A 185 -17.43 5.16 -16.38
CA GLN A 185 -18.74 5.17 -17.04
C GLN A 185 -19.90 5.20 -16.01
N GLY A 186 -19.59 5.17 -14.71
CA GLY A 186 -20.57 5.17 -13.63
C GLY A 186 -21.14 3.80 -13.26
N ASN A 187 -20.62 2.69 -13.83
CA ASN A 187 -21.08 1.36 -13.46
C ASN A 187 -20.44 0.90 -12.15
N THR A 188 -21.23 0.30 -11.25
CA THR A 188 -20.73 -0.28 -10.02
C THR A 188 -19.76 -1.43 -10.28
N LEU A 189 -18.57 -1.37 -9.67
CA LEU A 189 -17.58 -2.43 -9.73
C LEU A 189 -18.06 -3.67 -8.95
N ALA A 190 -17.95 -4.83 -9.57
CA ALA A 190 -18.37 -6.11 -9.00
C ALA A 190 -17.56 -6.42 -7.72
N ASN A 191 -18.25 -6.93 -6.69
CA ASN A 191 -17.65 -7.25 -5.39
C ASN A 191 -16.97 -6.04 -4.70
N SER A 192 -17.50 -4.82 -4.90
CA SER A 192 -17.15 -3.64 -4.09
C SER A 192 -18.11 -3.49 -2.89
N GLY A 193 -17.67 -2.76 -1.87
CA GLY A 193 -18.40 -2.58 -0.63
C GLY A 193 -18.63 -3.88 0.14
N ILE A 194 -19.71 -3.89 0.94
CA ILE A 194 -20.18 -5.01 1.77
C ILE A 194 -20.41 -6.34 1.00
N THR A 195 -20.47 -6.31 -0.33
CA THR A 195 -20.63 -7.52 -1.16
C THR A 195 -19.34 -8.31 -1.33
N ASN A 196 -18.18 -7.72 -1.03
CA ASN A 196 -16.89 -8.40 -1.11
C ASN A 196 -16.78 -9.49 -0.01
N PRO A 197 -16.36 -10.73 -0.34
CA PRO A 197 -16.20 -11.78 0.67
C PRO A 197 -15.13 -11.46 1.73
N TYR A 198 -14.20 -10.54 1.47
CA TYR A 198 -13.19 -10.08 2.44
C TYR A 198 -13.54 -8.73 3.10
N PHE A 199 -14.77 -8.21 2.90
CA PHE A 199 -15.21 -6.99 3.56
C PHE A 199 -15.04 -7.09 5.09
N SER A 200 -14.36 -6.10 5.64
CA SER A 200 -14.07 -5.96 7.06
C SER A 200 -14.37 -4.55 7.58
N GLY A 201 -14.63 -3.55 6.73
CA GLY A 201 -15.03 -2.23 7.19
C GLY A 201 -14.69 -1.12 6.22
N ASN A 202 -15.58 -0.14 6.13
CA ASN A 202 -15.48 0.96 5.18
C ASN A 202 -14.19 1.77 5.32
N ASP A 203 -13.65 1.90 6.53
CA ASP A 203 -12.41 2.61 6.87
C ASP A 203 -11.58 1.80 7.87
N VAL A 204 -10.30 2.17 8.03
CA VAL A 204 -9.35 1.46 8.88
C VAL A 204 -9.82 1.31 10.33
N ASN A 205 -10.47 2.33 10.91
CA ASN A 205 -10.99 2.27 12.28
C ASN A 205 -12.08 1.21 12.42
N THR A 206 -12.97 1.11 11.43
CA THR A 206 -13.99 0.07 11.35
C THR A 206 -13.35 -1.33 11.18
N ARG A 207 -12.31 -1.45 10.33
CA ARG A 207 -11.58 -2.71 10.10
C ARG A 207 -10.86 -3.25 11.33
N LEU A 208 -10.47 -2.39 12.28
CA LEU A 208 -9.84 -2.78 13.54
C LEU A 208 -10.79 -3.45 14.55
N ASN A 209 -12.09 -3.17 14.48
CA ASN A 209 -13.09 -3.80 15.34
C ASN A 209 -14.44 -3.95 14.60
N PRO A 210 -14.51 -4.88 13.61
CA PRO A 210 -15.61 -4.98 12.67
C PRO A 210 -16.86 -5.57 13.32
N THR A 211 -18.00 -4.91 13.06
CA THR A 211 -19.34 -5.40 13.43
C THR A 211 -19.99 -6.25 12.33
N THR A 212 -19.49 -6.13 11.10
CA THR A 212 -19.95 -6.83 9.90
C THR A 212 -18.75 -7.40 9.17
N LEU A 213 -18.83 -8.64 8.70
CA LEU A 213 -17.76 -9.34 7.99
C LEU A 213 -18.32 -10.00 6.73
N GLY A 214 -17.57 -9.93 5.64
CA GLY A 214 -17.74 -10.80 4.48
C GLY A 214 -17.39 -12.25 4.83
N ALA A 215 -17.90 -13.21 4.05
CA ALA A 215 -17.84 -14.65 4.34
C ALA A 215 -16.42 -15.27 4.40
N ARG A 216 -15.36 -14.51 4.07
CA ARG A 216 -13.94 -14.89 4.13
C ARG A 216 -13.07 -13.91 4.93
N ALA A 217 -13.64 -12.82 5.45
CA ALA A 217 -12.94 -11.91 6.33
C ALA A 217 -12.81 -12.51 7.74
N ASN A 218 -11.67 -12.28 8.38
CA ASN A 218 -11.43 -12.73 9.75
C ASN A 218 -11.75 -11.60 10.75
N PRO A 219 -12.34 -11.88 11.92
CA PRO A 219 -12.62 -10.85 12.91
C PRO A 219 -11.32 -10.27 13.49
N THR A 220 -11.05 -9.00 13.23
CA THR A 220 -10.06 -8.22 13.98
C THR A 220 -10.62 -7.84 15.35
N ARG A 221 -9.78 -7.72 16.37
CA ARG A 221 -10.12 -6.99 17.61
C ARG A 221 -8.92 -6.20 18.10
N TYR A 222 -8.87 -4.92 17.75
CA TYR A 222 -7.83 -4.02 18.18
C TYR A 222 -8.45 -2.73 18.75
N ASP A 223 -8.08 -2.40 19.99
CA ASP A 223 -8.52 -1.19 20.67
C ASP A 223 -7.42 -0.13 20.57
N ALA A 224 -7.65 0.88 19.72
CA ALA A 224 -6.67 1.90 19.38
C ALA A 224 -6.74 3.09 20.35
N TYR A 225 -5.58 3.53 20.84
CA TYR A 225 -5.45 4.71 21.70
C TYR A 225 -6.04 5.94 21.03
N ARG A 226 -7.24 6.35 21.47
CA ARG A 226 -7.93 7.56 21.00
C ARG A 226 -8.09 7.63 19.46
N GLY A 227 -8.19 6.48 18.79
CA GLY A 227 -8.25 6.40 17.32
C GLY A 227 -6.93 6.72 16.61
N VAL A 228 -5.79 6.64 17.29
CA VAL A 228 -4.45 6.77 16.68
C VAL A 228 -4.16 5.55 15.83
N VAL A 229 -4.49 5.68 14.55
CA VAL A 229 -4.29 4.66 13.50
C VAL A 229 -3.66 5.32 12.29
N GLY A 230 -2.69 4.64 11.69
CA GLY A 230 -2.11 4.97 10.39
C GLY A 230 -2.36 3.81 9.42
N GLU A 231 -2.59 4.14 8.16
CA GLU A 231 -2.70 3.17 7.08
C GLU A 231 -1.78 3.59 5.94
N SER A 232 -1.23 2.63 5.21
CA SER A 232 -0.43 2.88 4.00
C SER A 232 -0.53 1.68 3.08
N LEU A 233 -0.97 1.93 1.84
CA LEU A 233 -1.17 0.88 0.86
C LEU A 233 -0.42 1.17 -0.45
N ALA A 234 0.23 0.16 -0.99
CA ALA A 234 0.86 0.19 -2.30
C ALA A 234 0.33 -0.93 -3.18
N MET A 235 0.33 -0.68 -4.48
CA MET A 235 -0.03 -1.65 -5.51
C MET A 235 1.04 -1.66 -6.60
N ALA A 236 1.36 -2.85 -7.09
CA ALA A 236 2.20 -3.09 -8.24
C ALA A 236 1.45 -4.00 -9.21
N ASN A 237 1.57 -3.77 -10.52
CA ASN A 237 0.90 -4.58 -11.53
C ASN A 237 1.86 -4.90 -12.68
N PHE A 238 2.06 -6.19 -12.95
CA PHE A 238 3.00 -6.66 -13.95
C PHE A 238 2.25 -7.47 -15.01
N GLY A 239 2.38 -7.10 -16.29
CA GLY A 239 1.67 -7.75 -17.40
C GLY A 239 2.60 -8.34 -18.46
N THR A 240 2.28 -9.53 -18.97
CA THR A 240 2.87 -10.02 -20.23
C THR A 240 1.84 -10.72 -21.12
N THR A 241 2.15 -10.85 -22.41
CA THR A 241 1.38 -11.68 -23.35
C THR A 241 1.76 -13.17 -23.30
N GLY A 242 2.76 -13.55 -22.49
CA GLY A 242 3.33 -14.91 -22.46
C GLY A 242 2.80 -15.81 -21.34
N GLY A 243 2.01 -15.26 -20.41
CA GLY A 243 1.54 -15.91 -19.19
C GLY A 243 1.71 -15.02 -17.96
N TYR A 244 1.22 -15.48 -16.82
CA TYR A 244 1.32 -14.71 -15.57
C TYR A 244 2.78 -14.50 -15.16
N PRO A 245 3.23 -13.26 -14.90
CA PRO A 245 4.59 -13.00 -14.41
C PRO A 245 4.84 -13.69 -13.07
N SER A 246 6.00 -14.32 -12.93
CA SER A 246 6.54 -14.69 -11.61
C SER A 246 7.29 -13.50 -11.04
N LEU A 247 7.02 -13.17 -9.78
CA LEU A 247 7.66 -12.07 -9.07
C LEU A 247 8.68 -12.60 -8.05
N ASP A 248 9.73 -11.81 -7.79
CA ASP A 248 10.41 -11.87 -6.50
C ASP A 248 9.59 -11.02 -5.53
N SER A 249 8.68 -11.66 -4.81
CA SER A 249 7.78 -10.99 -3.87
C SER A 249 8.53 -10.22 -2.76
N ALA A 250 9.73 -10.65 -2.38
CA ALA A 250 10.53 -9.99 -1.36
C ALA A 250 11.20 -8.71 -1.90
N ALA A 251 11.71 -8.74 -3.13
CA ALA A 251 12.21 -7.54 -3.81
C ALA A 251 11.07 -6.56 -4.12
N ASN A 252 9.95 -7.06 -4.66
CA ASN A 252 8.80 -6.25 -5.02
C ASN A 252 8.19 -5.54 -3.79
N ALA A 253 7.98 -6.25 -2.68
CA ALA A 253 7.47 -5.64 -1.45
C ALA A 253 8.39 -4.54 -0.88
N LYS A 254 9.71 -4.69 -1.02
CA LYS A 254 10.67 -3.63 -0.65
C LYS A 254 10.55 -2.43 -1.58
N ASP A 255 10.46 -2.65 -2.89
CA ASP A 255 10.28 -1.58 -3.88
C ASP A 255 8.97 -0.80 -3.67
N MET A 256 7.88 -1.49 -3.35
CA MET A 256 6.59 -0.90 -2.99
C MET A 256 6.69 -0.07 -1.71
N LEU A 257 7.38 -0.55 -0.67
CA LEU A 257 7.59 0.19 0.57
C LEU A 257 8.49 1.43 0.37
N ILE A 258 9.53 1.33 -0.47
CA ILE A 258 10.38 2.48 -0.82
C ILE A 258 9.55 3.56 -1.53
N GLY A 259 8.59 3.16 -2.36
CA GLY A 259 7.61 4.07 -2.95
C GLY A 259 6.74 4.78 -1.90
N LEU A 260 6.17 4.04 -0.95
CA LEU A 260 5.39 4.62 0.16
C LEU A 260 6.24 5.55 1.05
N LEU A 261 7.52 5.24 1.25
CA LEU A 261 8.48 6.08 1.97
C LEU A 261 8.91 7.31 1.15
N ALA A 262 8.58 7.37 -0.14
CA ALA A 262 8.73 8.55 -0.99
C ALA A 262 7.46 9.41 -1.07
N ALA A 263 6.31 8.92 -0.59
CA ALA A 263 5.05 9.64 -0.53
C ALA A 263 4.93 10.41 0.81
N PRO A 264 4.90 11.76 0.83
CA PRO A 264 4.90 12.60 2.02
C PRO A 264 4.04 12.16 3.22
N TYR A 265 2.75 11.92 3.03
CA TYR A 265 1.81 11.53 4.09
C TYR A 265 1.92 10.06 4.47
N HIS A 266 2.26 9.20 3.52
CA HIS A 266 2.53 7.78 3.76
C HIS A 266 3.81 7.60 4.59
N ALA A 267 4.91 8.23 4.18
CA ALA A 267 6.18 8.25 4.91
C ALA A 267 5.98 8.74 6.34
N ARG A 268 5.25 9.85 6.52
CA ARG A 268 4.81 10.36 7.83
C ARG A 268 4.11 9.28 8.66
N SER A 269 3.05 8.67 8.13
CA SER A 269 2.26 7.69 8.88
C SER A 269 3.07 6.45 9.27
N MET A 270 4.02 6.03 8.42
CA MET A 270 4.87 4.87 8.69
C MET A 270 5.99 5.16 9.69
N VAL A 271 6.56 6.37 9.74
CA VAL A 271 7.70 6.69 10.62
C VAL A 271 7.33 7.40 11.92
N LEU A 272 6.10 7.91 12.09
CA LEU A 272 5.71 8.61 13.31
C LEU A 272 5.94 7.77 14.60
N PRO A 273 6.65 8.28 15.63
CA PRO A 273 6.96 7.55 16.87
C PRO A 273 5.74 7.23 17.75
N VAL A 274 4.60 7.89 17.52
CA VAL A 274 3.35 7.59 18.22
C VAL A 274 2.87 6.16 17.92
N PHE A 275 3.16 5.66 16.72
CA PHE A 275 2.92 4.28 16.34
C PHE A 275 4.07 3.40 16.81
N ASN A 276 3.75 2.40 17.63
CA ASN A 276 4.70 1.38 18.10
C ASN A 276 4.26 -0.05 17.80
N GLU A 277 3.05 -0.25 17.27
CA GLU A 277 2.59 -1.52 16.72
C GLU A 277 2.32 -1.42 15.21
N VAL A 278 2.56 -2.53 14.51
CA VAL A 278 2.28 -2.65 13.07
C VAL A 278 1.70 -4.01 12.71
N GLY A 279 0.76 -4.01 11.78
CA GLY A 279 0.39 -5.14 10.94
C GLY A 279 0.83 -4.88 9.51
N VAL A 280 1.41 -5.88 8.86
CA VAL A 280 1.77 -5.82 7.44
C VAL A 280 1.14 -7.02 6.75
N SER A 281 0.56 -6.82 5.58
CA SER A 281 0.17 -7.91 4.69
C SER A 281 0.67 -7.63 3.27
N TYR A 282 1.01 -8.70 2.55
CA TYR A 282 1.38 -8.61 1.16
C TYR A 282 0.62 -9.71 0.41
N ALA A 283 -0.32 -9.32 -0.44
CA ALA A 283 -1.18 -10.20 -1.21
C ALA A 283 -0.79 -10.16 -2.68
N GLU A 284 -0.75 -11.32 -3.35
CA GLU A 284 -0.65 -11.43 -4.80
C GLU A 284 -1.93 -12.02 -5.39
N VAL A 285 -2.30 -11.53 -6.58
CA VAL A 285 -3.47 -11.97 -7.32
C VAL A 285 -3.23 -11.93 -8.82
N GLN A 286 -3.86 -12.87 -9.53
CA GLN A 286 -3.72 -13.02 -10.98
C GLN A 286 -5.06 -12.81 -11.70
N TRP A 287 -5.02 -12.05 -12.79
CA TRP A 287 -6.16 -11.81 -13.69
C TRP A 287 -5.68 -11.53 -15.11
N SER A 288 -6.54 -11.73 -16.11
CA SER A 288 -6.18 -11.56 -17.52
C SER A 288 -7.33 -10.97 -18.33
N ARG A 289 -6.98 -10.16 -19.34
CA ARG A 289 -7.93 -9.55 -20.28
C ARG A 289 -7.27 -9.29 -21.64
N PRO A 290 -8.03 -9.24 -22.74
CA PRO A 290 -7.59 -8.61 -23.98
C PRO A 290 -7.29 -7.13 -23.77
N GLU A 291 -6.19 -6.63 -24.34
CA GLU A 291 -5.84 -5.21 -24.35
C GLU A 291 -5.95 -4.62 -25.77
N PRO A 292 -7.18 -4.29 -26.23
CA PRO A 292 -7.41 -3.76 -27.58
C PRO A 292 -6.75 -2.41 -27.83
N GLN A 293 -6.42 -1.65 -26.77
CA GLN A 293 -5.75 -0.36 -26.85
C GLN A 293 -4.22 -0.46 -27.02
N ILE A 294 -3.63 -1.66 -26.84
CA ILE A 294 -2.19 -1.89 -26.94
C ILE A 294 -1.86 -2.67 -28.22
N ASP A 295 -2.26 -3.93 -28.31
CA ASP A 295 -1.99 -4.81 -29.46
C ASP A 295 -3.09 -5.86 -29.73
N ASN A 296 -4.23 -5.75 -29.02
CA ASN A 296 -5.37 -6.66 -29.08
C ASN A 296 -5.08 -8.13 -28.69
N ARG A 297 -3.99 -8.39 -27.95
CA ARG A 297 -3.70 -9.69 -27.33
C ARG A 297 -4.24 -9.76 -25.90
N THR A 298 -4.37 -10.98 -25.39
CA THR A 298 -4.59 -11.20 -23.95
C THR A 298 -3.30 -10.93 -23.18
N TYR A 299 -3.37 -9.99 -22.24
CA TYR A 299 -2.34 -9.79 -21.23
C TYR A 299 -2.73 -10.56 -19.96
N TYR A 300 -1.72 -11.16 -19.35
CA TYR A 300 -1.77 -11.89 -18.10
C TYR A 300 -1.06 -11.07 -17.04
N TYR A 301 -1.79 -10.70 -15.98
CA TYR A 301 -1.31 -9.83 -14.93
C TYR A 301 -1.09 -10.59 -13.64
N THR A 302 0.06 -10.33 -12.99
CA THR A 302 0.26 -10.59 -11.57
C THR A 302 0.32 -9.24 -10.89
N GLN A 303 -0.63 -9.01 -9.99
CA GLN A 303 -0.76 -7.80 -9.20
C GLN A 303 -0.38 -8.11 -7.74
N SER A 304 0.29 -7.17 -7.10
CA SER A 304 0.68 -7.22 -5.70
C SER A 304 0.07 -6.05 -4.95
N ILE A 305 -0.40 -6.30 -3.73
CA ILE A 305 -0.92 -5.29 -2.81
C ILE A 305 -0.14 -5.42 -1.50
N LEU A 306 0.53 -4.34 -1.10
CA LEU A 306 1.21 -4.22 0.19
C LEU A 306 0.36 -3.32 1.07
N GLU A 307 -0.05 -3.82 2.22
CA GLU A 307 -0.93 -3.16 3.18
C GLU A 307 -0.22 -3.03 4.53
N LEU A 308 -0.19 -1.82 5.09
CA LEU A 308 0.39 -1.55 6.41
C LEU A 308 -0.63 -0.83 7.28
N VAL A 309 -0.95 -1.41 8.44
CA VAL A 309 -1.79 -0.79 9.47
C VAL A 309 -0.93 -0.57 10.72
N LEU A 310 -0.73 0.70 11.09
CA LEU A 310 0.06 1.13 12.24
C LEU A 310 -0.85 1.66 13.35
N SER A 311 -0.53 1.38 14.61
CA SER A 311 -1.34 1.88 15.73
C SER A 311 -0.56 1.96 17.05
N LEU A 312 -1.26 2.45 18.08
CA LEU A 312 -0.87 2.46 19.48
C LEU A 312 -2.06 1.84 20.26
N PRO A 313 -1.86 0.84 21.13
CA PRO A 313 -2.98 0.19 21.81
C PRO A 313 -3.52 1.06 22.96
N ALA A 314 -4.82 0.94 23.27
CA ALA A 314 -5.57 1.92 24.07
C ALA A 314 -5.05 2.26 25.48
N HIS A 315 -4.18 1.42 26.05
CA HIS A 315 -3.57 1.65 27.37
C HIS A 315 -2.06 1.89 27.32
N ALA A 316 -1.47 2.02 26.13
CA ALA A 316 -0.07 2.40 25.99
C ALA A 316 0.12 3.93 26.05
N THR A 317 1.24 4.34 26.63
CA THR A 317 1.74 5.71 26.55
C THR A 317 2.50 5.87 25.23
N PRO A 318 2.27 6.94 24.45
CA PRO A 318 3.11 7.28 23.31
C PRO A 318 4.59 7.40 23.69
N THR A 319 5.49 7.04 22.77
CA THR A 319 6.91 7.34 22.94
C THR A 319 7.15 8.83 22.69
N VAL A 320 7.55 9.55 23.73
CA VAL A 320 7.88 10.99 23.65
C VAL A 320 9.09 11.19 22.73
N ASN A 321 8.94 12.03 21.71
CA ASN A 321 10.06 12.45 20.87
C ASN A 321 10.77 13.66 21.47
N ASN A 322 12.01 13.49 21.93
CA ASN A 322 12.82 14.58 22.49
C ASN A 322 13.85 15.18 21.51
N SER A 323 13.87 14.73 20.25
CA SER A 323 14.90 15.09 19.26
C SER A 323 14.28 15.57 17.95
N VAL A 324 15.02 16.35 17.16
CA VAL A 324 14.69 16.48 15.73
C VAL A 324 15.03 15.15 15.04
N LEU A 325 14.05 14.53 14.40
CA LEU A 325 14.18 13.32 13.60
C LEU A 325 13.89 13.63 12.13
N SER A 326 14.44 12.83 11.21
CA SER A 326 14.08 12.93 9.79
C SER A 326 14.14 11.59 9.08
N TYR A 327 13.22 11.39 8.14
CA TYR A 327 13.30 10.34 7.13
C TYR A 327 13.35 10.99 5.73
N PRO A 328 14.29 10.64 4.85
CA PRO A 328 15.45 9.76 5.09
C PRO A 328 16.45 10.34 6.11
N CYS A 329 17.43 9.52 6.46
CA CYS A 329 18.57 9.86 7.31
C CYS A 329 19.89 9.35 6.67
N GLU A 330 21.00 9.43 7.41
CA GLU A 330 22.31 9.00 6.92
C GLU A 330 22.30 7.54 6.43
N GLY A 331 22.73 7.34 5.19
CA GLY A 331 22.84 6.01 4.58
C GLY A 331 21.53 5.42 4.05
N SER A 332 20.39 6.14 4.13
CA SER A 332 19.12 5.65 3.58
C SER A 332 19.19 5.42 2.07
N VAL A 333 18.64 4.27 1.62
CA VAL A 333 18.33 4.00 0.21
C VAL A 333 16.86 4.34 -0.03
N THR A 334 16.58 5.13 -1.06
CA THR A 334 15.31 5.86 -1.26
C THR A 334 14.81 5.78 -2.71
N ALA A 335 13.58 6.22 -2.98
CA ALA A 335 13.14 6.39 -4.37
C ALA A 335 13.93 7.51 -5.06
N TYR A 336 13.96 7.52 -6.39
CA TYR A 336 14.46 8.68 -7.14
C TYR A 336 13.34 9.66 -7.49
N GLU A 337 12.09 9.19 -7.61
CA GLU A 337 10.93 10.03 -7.91
C GLU A 337 9.65 9.53 -7.24
N LEU A 338 8.70 10.46 -7.07
CA LEU A 338 7.30 10.19 -6.71
C LEU A 338 6.39 10.77 -7.79
N THR A 339 5.55 9.91 -8.38
CA THR A 339 4.58 10.24 -9.43
C THR A 339 3.12 10.26 -8.95
N HIS A 340 2.82 9.77 -7.74
CA HIS A 340 1.45 9.74 -7.22
C HIS A 340 1.42 9.65 -5.70
N GLU A 341 0.54 10.43 -5.07
CA GLU A 341 0.12 10.29 -3.68
C GLU A 341 -1.33 10.78 -3.56
N ASP A 342 -2.15 10.08 -2.78
CA ASP A 342 -3.49 10.51 -2.35
C ASP A 342 -3.53 10.63 -0.80
N PRO A 343 -3.96 11.77 -0.22
CA PRO A 343 -4.26 13.02 -0.92
C PRO A 343 -2.99 13.72 -1.42
N ASN A 344 -3.09 14.46 -2.53
CA ASN A 344 -1.93 15.10 -3.15
C ASN A 344 -1.37 16.24 -2.27
N PRO A 345 -0.07 16.24 -1.90
CA PRO A 345 0.55 17.24 -1.02
C PRO A 345 0.64 18.66 -1.60
N PHE A 346 0.41 18.81 -2.91
CA PHE A 346 0.28 20.10 -3.59
C PHE A 346 -1.18 20.52 -3.83
N GLY A 347 -2.13 19.72 -3.34
CA GLY A 347 -3.55 19.83 -3.66
C GLY A 347 -3.75 19.84 -5.17
N ASN A 348 -4.53 20.79 -5.67
CA ASN A 348 -4.83 20.93 -7.10
C ASN A 348 -3.77 21.74 -7.87
N THR A 349 -2.64 22.13 -7.27
CA THR A 349 -1.66 23.04 -7.91
C THR A 349 -0.59 22.31 -8.73
N ARG A 350 -0.42 21.00 -8.53
CA ARG A 350 0.56 20.17 -9.25
C ARG A 350 0.02 18.75 -9.41
N ASP A 351 -0.10 18.31 -10.65
CA ASP A 351 -0.26 16.89 -10.98
C ASP A 351 1.09 16.18 -10.86
N LEU A 352 1.22 15.24 -9.92
CA LEU A 352 2.44 14.47 -9.69
C LEU A 352 2.75 13.47 -10.83
N ALA A 353 1.74 13.00 -11.57
CA ALA A 353 1.95 12.06 -12.68
C ALA A 353 2.59 12.76 -13.89
N GLN A 354 2.24 14.03 -14.11
CA GLN A 354 2.83 14.87 -15.16
C GLN A 354 4.11 15.59 -14.71
N ARG A 355 4.21 15.92 -13.42
CA ARG A 355 5.34 16.64 -12.82
C ARG A 355 5.78 15.93 -11.52
N PRO A 356 6.44 14.78 -11.58
CA PRO A 356 6.93 14.08 -10.40
C PRO A 356 7.89 14.94 -9.57
N ILE A 357 8.01 14.62 -8.28
CA ILE A 357 8.99 15.20 -7.35
C ILE A 357 10.13 14.21 -7.08
N GLY A 358 11.25 14.68 -6.55
CA GLY A 358 12.28 13.81 -5.97
C GLY A 358 11.90 13.29 -4.59
N GLN A 359 12.71 12.40 -4.00
CA GLN A 359 12.50 11.88 -2.64
C GLN A 359 12.31 13.02 -1.61
N PRO A 360 11.14 13.07 -0.93
CA PRO A 360 10.90 14.01 0.16
C PRO A 360 11.69 13.68 1.42
N ILE A 361 11.86 14.71 2.25
CA ILE A 361 12.44 14.61 3.59
C ILE A 361 11.36 15.01 4.59
N TYR A 362 10.77 14.02 5.26
CA TYR A 362 9.91 14.22 6.41
C TYR A 362 10.77 14.55 7.64
N ILE A 363 10.41 15.62 8.36
CA ILE A 363 11.14 16.15 9.51
C ILE A 363 10.16 16.31 10.67
N LEU A 364 10.52 15.75 11.83
CA LEU A 364 9.74 15.81 13.06
C LEU A 364 10.56 16.48 14.16
N ALA A 365 10.14 17.66 14.60
CA ALA A 365 10.72 18.34 15.75
C ALA A 365 10.25 17.69 17.08
N PRO A 366 10.94 17.94 18.21
CA PRO A 366 10.57 17.41 19.52
C PRO A 366 9.12 17.73 19.91
N GLU A 367 8.54 16.88 20.74
CA GLU A 367 7.20 17.08 21.30
C GLU A 367 7.13 18.39 22.10
N GLY A 368 6.01 19.12 21.97
CA GLY A 368 5.83 20.45 22.58
C GLY A 368 6.55 21.61 21.88
N LYS A 369 7.46 21.35 20.92
CA LYS A 369 8.00 22.39 20.04
C LYS A 369 7.05 22.65 18.87
N THR A 370 7.28 23.76 18.15
CA THR A 370 6.71 24.00 16.83
C THR A 370 7.78 24.59 15.91
N VAL A 371 7.71 24.30 14.60
CA VAL A 371 8.67 24.79 13.62
C VAL A 371 8.19 26.14 13.08
N GLN A 372 8.96 27.20 13.30
CA GLN A 372 8.66 28.54 12.79
C GLN A 372 9.16 28.74 11.36
N THR A 373 10.37 28.26 11.07
CA THR A 373 10.98 28.33 9.73
C THR A 373 11.67 27.02 9.42
N ALA A 374 11.60 26.59 8.16
CA ALA A 374 12.37 25.47 7.65
C ALA A 374 12.89 25.80 6.25
N SER A 375 14.11 25.36 5.98
CA SER A 375 14.72 25.41 4.64
C SER A 375 15.61 24.19 4.45
N GLY A 376 15.85 23.80 3.20
CA GLY A 376 16.83 22.77 2.92
C GLY A 376 17.31 22.78 1.47
N SER A 377 18.24 21.89 1.20
CA SER A 377 18.83 21.67 -0.11
C SER A 377 19.24 20.21 -0.26
N ILE A 378 19.21 19.73 -1.49
CA ILE A 378 19.82 18.47 -1.90
C ILE A 378 20.85 18.77 -2.98
N SER A 379 22.05 18.22 -2.85
CA SER A 379 23.17 18.46 -3.76
C SER A 379 23.86 17.18 -4.20
N GLN A 380 24.27 17.16 -5.46
CA GLN A 380 25.10 16.11 -6.06
C GLN A 380 26.48 16.70 -6.34
N ASN A 381 27.55 16.11 -5.79
CA ASN A 381 28.93 16.59 -5.97
C ASN A 381 29.09 18.10 -5.66
N GLY A 382 28.38 18.59 -4.64
CA GLY A 382 28.36 20.01 -4.25
C GLY A 382 27.49 20.94 -5.13
N GLN A 383 26.89 20.45 -6.21
CA GLN A 383 25.93 21.22 -7.02
C GLN A 383 24.50 20.98 -6.53
N ASN A 384 23.72 22.04 -6.31
CA ASN A 384 22.31 21.93 -5.89
C ASN A 384 21.47 21.36 -7.05
N VAL A 385 20.59 20.40 -6.75
CA VAL A 385 19.76 19.68 -7.74
C VAL A 385 18.48 20.44 -8.11
N GLY A 386 18.00 21.38 -7.26
CA GLY A 386 16.79 22.14 -7.55
C GLY A 386 16.21 22.88 -6.34
N PHE A 387 15.02 23.46 -6.54
CA PHE A 387 14.26 24.06 -5.44
C PHE A 387 13.70 22.96 -4.51
N MET A 388 13.65 23.26 -3.21
CA MET A 388 13.00 22.43 -2.21
C MET A 388 11.67 23.10 -1.81
N HIS A 389 10.56 22.51 -2.21
CA HIS A 389 9.25 22.93 -1.72
C HIS A 389 9.12 22.59 -0.23
N VAL A 390 8.58 23.51 0.56
CA VAL A 390 8.45 23.38 2.02
C VAL A 390 6.99 23.25 2.39
N LEU A 391 6.57 22.06 2.83
CA LEU A 391 5.25 21.77 3.34
C LEU A 391 5.27 21.80 4.88
N THR A 392 4.31 22.51 5.47
CA THR A 392 4.15 22.72 6.91
C THR A 392 2.67 22.71 7.24
N LYS A 393 2.29 22.60 8.52
CA LYS A 393 0.89 22.74 8.94
C LYS A 393 0.18 24.01 8.40
N ALA A 394 0.91 25.10 8.15
CA ALA A 394 0.32 26.37 7.73
C ALA A 394 -0.04 26.43 6.23
N ASN A 395 0.56 25.57 5.40
CA ASN A 395 0.34 25.52 3.95
C ASN A 395 0.01 24.11 3.42
N ASP A 396 -0.17 23.13 4.30
CA ASP A 396 -0.66 21.80 3.97
C ASP A 396 -2.11 21.86 3.48
N PRO A 397 -2.38 21.58 2.18
CA PRO A 397 -3.73 21.67 1.63
C PRO A 397 -4.68 20.62 2.22
N ASN A 398 -4.14 19.53 2.79
CA ASN A 398 -4.90 18.40 3.34
C ASN A 398 -4.97 18.42 4.88
N GLN A 399 -4.29 19.37 5.52
CA GLN A 399 -4.33 19.61 6.97
C GLN A 399 -3.93 18.39 7.84
N LEU A 400 -3.02 17.55 7.33
CA LEU A 400 -2.56 16.32 7.98
C LEU A 400 -1.32 16.55 8.88
N LEU A 401 -0.50 17.56 8.59
CA LEU A 401 0.71 17.89 9.35
C LEU A 401 0.42 18.56 10.70
N ASN A 402 1.16 18.16 11.74
CA ASN A 402 1.20 18.88 13.01
C ASN A 402 2.17 20.07 12.97
N ALA A 403 2.07 20.97 13.96
CA ALA A 403 2.89 22.19 14.01
C ALA A 403 4.40 21.93 14.31
N ASN A 404 4.76 20.71 14.68
CA ASN A 404 6.14 20.24 14.84
C ASN A 404 6.65 19.41 13.64
N GLU A 405 5.88 19.34 12.55
CA GLU A 405 6.21 18.54 11.37
C GLU A 405 6.44 19.43 10.14
N VAL A 406 7.41 19.04 9.32
CA VAL A 406 7.74 19.68 8.03
C VAL A 406 8.09 18.61 7.01
N ILE A 407 7.75 18.82 5.74
CA ILE A 407 8.20 17.98 4.63
C ILE A 407 8.90 18.86 3.59
N LEU A 408 10.15 18.52 3.25
CA LEU A 408 10.92 19.18 2.21
C LEU A 408 10.90 18.30 0.94
N MET A 409 10.38 18.81 -0.16
CA MET A 409 10.19 18.05 -1.41
C MET A 409 11.06 18.64 -2.54
N PRO A 410 12.01 17.90 -3.12
CA PRO A 410 12.73 18.34 -4.32
C PRO A 410 11.76 18.50 -5.49
N ASP A 411 11.73 19.69 -6.10
CA ASP A 411 10.74 20.03 -7.14
C ASP A 411 10.91 19.26 -8.46
N THR A 412 11.95 18.45 -8.58
CA THR A 412 12.27 17.60 -9.74
C THR A 412 12.71 16.21 -9.29
N PRO A 413 12.46 15.16 -10.10
CA PRO A 413 13.04 13.83 -9.90
C PRO A 413 14.56 13.87 -9.67
N LEU A 414 15.02 13.01 -8.79
CA LEU A 414 16.44 12.71 -8.64
C LEU A 414 16.86 11.71 -9.74
N GLN A 415 18.16 11.56 -9.95
CA GLN A 415 18.68 10.50 -10.80
C GLN A 415 18.66 9.17 -10.04
N PRO A 416 18.38 8.03 -10.70
CA PRO A 416 18.51 6.71 -10.10
C PRO A 416 19.97 6.37 -9.78
N ASP A 417 20.18 5.40 -8.89
CA ASP A 417 21.48 4.87 -8.47
C ASP A 417 22.52 5.92 -7.98
N THR A 418 22.04 7.09 -7.55
CA THR A 418 22.86 8.29 -7.34
C THR A 418 22.92 8.67 -5.87
N ALA A 419 24.12 9.05 -5.41
CA ALA A 419 24.35 9.55 -4.06
C ALA A 419 24.16 11.08 -3.99
N TYR A 420 23.50 11.55 -2.93
CA TYR A 420 23.20 12.96 -2.70
C TYR A 420 23.55 13.36 -1.26
N GLN A 421 24.02 14.61 -1.09
CA GLN A 421 24.11 15.26 0.22
C GLN A 421 22.84 16.08 0.45
N VAL A 422 22.15 15.84 1.55
CA VAL A 422 21.03 16.66 2.03
C VAL A 422 21.54 17.59 3.14
N ARG A 423 21.02 18.82 3.16
CA ARG A 423 21.12 19.73 4.31
C ARG A 423 19.76 20.38 4.59
N TYR A 424 19.42 20.54 5.86
CA TYR A 424 18.26 21.33 6.28
C TYR A 424 18.53 22.11 7.57
N ASP A 425 17.81 23.22 7.70
CA ASP A 425 17.89 24.17 8.80
C ASP A 425 16.47 24.46 9.31
N LEU A 426 16.29 24.43 10.63
CA LEU A 426 15.04 24.73 11.32
C LEU A 426 15.25 25.87 12.33
N THR A 427 14.23 26.70 12.54
CA THR A 427 14.08 27.52 13.75
C THR A 427 12.84 27.07 14.50
N LEU A 428 12.98 26.73 15.77
CA LEU A 428 11.90 26.32 16.66
C LEU A 428 11.32 27.53 17.43
N ASN A 429 10.17 27.33 18.06
CA ASN A 429 9.39 28.40 18.71
C ASN A 429 10.00 29.05 19.95
N ASP A 430 11.04 28.45 20.53
CA ASP A 430 11.85 29.02 21.61
C ASP A 430 13.14 29.69 21.11
N GLY A 431 13.32 29.76 19.78
CA GLY A 431 14.52 30.32 19.15
C GLY A 431 15.66 29.32 18.95
N GLU A 432 15.49 28.04 19.34
CA GLU A 432 16.46 26.99 19.04
C GLU A 432 16.64 26.85 17.51
N ARG A 433 17.88 26.79 17.06
CA ARG A 433 18.24 26.59 15.65
C ARG A 433 18.90 25.24 15.47
N VAL A 434 18.37 24.44 14.55
CA VAL A 434 18.86 23.08 14.28
C VAL A 434 19.26 22.98 12.82
N SER A 435 20.54 22.70 12.58
CA SER A 435 21.09 22.39 11.26
C SER A 435 21.48 20.92 11.20
N LYS A 436 21.01 20.20 10.18
CA LYS A 436 21.43 18.81 9.91
C LYS A 436 21.94 18.64 8.49
N ALA A 437 22.87 17.71 8.33
CA ALA A 437 23.35 17.22 7.04
C ALA A 437 23.42 15.69 7.08
N PHE A 438 23.10 15.05 5.97
CA PHE A 438 23.25 13.59 5.82
C PHE A 438 23.38 13.20 4.34
N ASN A 439 23.89 12.00 4.07
CA ASN A 439 23.95 11.40 2.74
C ASN A 439 22.81 10.40 2.55
N LEU A 440 22.19 10.41 1.36
CA LEU A 440 21.28 9.37 0.90
C LEU A 440 21.73 8.82 -0.44
N ARG A 441 21.20 7.65 -0.82
CA ARG A 441 21.30 7.12 -2.18
C ARG A 441 19.92 6.81 -2.74
N THR A 442 19.71 7.09 -4.01
CA THR A 442 18.52 6.62 -4.72
C THR A 442 18.71 5.19 -5.20
N LYS A 443 17.62 4.41 -5.24
CA LYS A 443 17.61 3.04 -5.79
C LYS A 443 17.96 3.03 -7.27
N THR A 444 18.40 1.87 -7.76
CA THR A 444 18.48 1.59 -9.20
C THR A 444 17.11 1.73 -9.86
N LYS A 445 17.09 2.03 -11.16
CA LYS A 445 15.86 1.98 -11.95
C LYS A 445 15.45 0.50 -12.13
N SER A 446 14.25 0.17 -11.67
CA SER A 446 13.60 -1.15 -11.85
C SER A 446 13.17 -1.36 -13.29
#